data_AF-A0A4Y8C980-F1
#
_entry.id   AF-A0A4Y8C980-F1
#
_cell.length_a   1.000
_cell.length_b   1.000
_cell.length_c   1.000
_cell.angle_alpha   90.00
_cell.angle_beta   90.00
_cell.angle_gamma   90.00
#
_symmetry.space_group_name_H-M   'P 1'
#
loop_
_entity.id
_entity.type
_entity.pdbx_description
1 polymer ?
#
loop_
_entity_poly.entity_id
_entity_poly.type
_entity_poly.pdbx_seq_one_letter_code
_entity_poly.pdbx_strand_id
1 'polypeptide(L)'
;QNAKIFSLDMASILAGTKYRGDFEKRIKEILNELEKIPNAILFIDEIHTIVGAGGTGESHTDFSNLLKPALSNGTLKCIGATTFMEYKNTFDKNKPLSRRFAKINVDEPSQEESLQILKGLKNKYEEFHHIKLNDEILQYAVI
;
A
#
# COMPACT_ATOMS: atom_id res chain seq x y z
N GLN A 1 -17.28 -10.73 -2.29
CA GLN A 1 -17.85 -9.98 -3.43
C GLN A 1 -18.60 -8.76 -2.87
N ASN A 2 -18.60 -7.62 -3.58
CA ASN A 2 -19.03 -6.27 -3.12
C ASN A 2 -18.14 -5.59 -2.06
N ALA A 3 -16.84 -5.89 -2.04
CA ALA A 3 -15.90 -5.14 -1.22
C ALA A 3 -15.53 -3.81 -1.90
N LYS A 4 -15.38 -2.74 -1.12
CA LYS A 4 -14.87 -1.45 -1.58
C LYS A 4 -13.46 -1.25 -1.05
N ILE A 5 -12.51 -0.97 -1.94
CA ILE A 5 -11.12 -0.71 -1.57
C ILE A 5 -10.93 0.80 -1.45
N PHE A 6 -10.39 1.23 -0.31
CA PHE A 6 -10.08 2.63 -0.02
C PHE A 6 -8.56 2.76 0.13
N SER A 7 -7.92 3.53 -0.74
CA SER A 7 -6.49 3.83 -0.62
C SER A 7 -6.28 4.96 0.39
N LEU A 8 -5.30 4.79 1.27
CA LEU A 8 -4.88 5.80 2.22
C LEU A 8 -3.80 6.69 1.60
N ASP A 9 -4.11 7.97 1.38
CA ASP A 9 -3.13 8.95 0.95
C ASP A 9 -2.45 9.59 2.18
N MET A 10 -1.22 9.14 2.45
CA MET A 10 -0.42 9.64 3.57
C MET A 10 -0.05 11.13 3.43
N ALA A 11 0.15 11.62 2.20
CA ALA A 11 0.51 13.03 1.98
C ALA A 11 -0.65 13.96 2.33
N SER A 12 -1.87 13.61 1.92
CA SER A 12 -3.08 14.37 2.26
C SER A 12 -3.35 14.40 3.77
N ILE A 13 -3.04 13.33 4.50
CA ILE A 13 -3.26 13.28 5.95
C ILE A 13 -2.26 14.18 6.69
N LEU A 14 -1.00 14.17 6.27
CA LEU A 14 0.07 15.01 6.81
C LEU A 14 -0.12 16.50 6.45
N ALA A 15 -0.74 16.78 5.31
CA ALA A 15 -1.04 18.15 4.89
C ALA A 15 -1.96 18.84 5.91
N GLY A 16 -1.47 19.95 6.47
CA GLY A 16 -2.23 20.76 7.43
C GLY A 16 -2.29 20.21 8.85
N THR A 17 -1.56 19.14 9.20
CA THR A 17 -1.35 18.75 10.60
C THR A 17 -0.10 19.43 11.15
N LYS A 18 -0.27 20.39 12.07
CA LYS A 18 0.85 21.03 12.77
C LYS A 18 1.36 20.20 13.95
N TYR A 19 0.49 19.33 14.48
CA TYR A 19 0.77 18.54 15.68
C TYR A 19 0.45 17.06 15.45
N ARG A 20 1.23 16.19 16.10
CA ARG A 20 1.04 14.74 16.09
C ARG A 20 -0.38 14.30 16.48
N GLY A 21 -1.00 14.99 17.44
CA GLY A 21 -2.36 14.68 17.89
C GLY A 21 -3.41 14.85 16.79
N ASP A 22 -3.24 15.84 15.91
CA ASP A 22 -4.16 16.08 14.80
C ASP A 22 -4.10 14.96 13.78
N PHE A 23 -2.89 14.46 13.50
CA PHE A 23 -2.67 13.30 12.64
C PHE A 23 -3.34 12.04 13.21
N GLU A 24 -3.08 11.71 14.48
CA GLU A 24 -3.70 10.54 15.14
C GLU A 24 -5.23 10.62 15.17
N LYS A 25 -5.78 11.82 15.39
CA LYS A 25 -7.22 12.06 15.36
C LYS A 25 -7.82 11.82 13.98
N ARG A 26 -7.22 12.37 12.92
CA ARG A 26 -7.69 12.18 11.54
C ARG A 26 -7.72 10.71 11.14
N ILE A 27 -6.69 9.94 11.49
CA ILE A 27 -6.75 8.51 11.15
C ILE A 27 -7.82 7.78 11.96
N LYS A 28 -7.98 8.07 13.25
CA LYS A 28 -9.07 7.47 14.04
C LYS A 28 -10.43 7.75 13.40
N GLU A 29 -10.66 8.97 12.92
CA GLU A 29 -11.87 9.34 12.19
C GLU A 29 -12.03 8.50 10.92
N ILE A 30 -10.98 8.37 10.09
CA ILE A 30 -10.99 7.54 8.89
C ILE A 30 -11.32 6.07 9.22
N LEU A 31 -10.65 5.49 10.22
CA LEU A 31 -10.89 4.10 10.63
C LEU A 31 -12.33 3.89 11.11
N ASN A 32 -12.86 4.81 11.92
CA ASN A 32 -14.24 4.76 12.40
C ASN A 32 -15.26 4.87 11.26
N GLU A 33 -15.00 5.69 10.25
CA GLU A 33 -15.89 5.76 9.07
C GLU A 33 -15.80 4.50 8.21
N LEU A 34 -14.60 3.92 8.05
CA LEU A 34 -14.43 2.66 7.32
C LEU A 34 -15.15 1.48 7.99
N GLU A 35 -15.16 1.41 9.31
CA GLU A 35 -15.88 0.36 10.06
C GLU A 35 -17.40 0.40 9.83
N LYS A 36 -17.97 1.57 9.48
CA LYS A 36 -19.40 1.71 9.15
C LYS A 36 -19.75 1.20 7.76
N ILE A 37 -18.75 1.00 6.89
CA ILE A 37 -18.95 0.59 5.49
C ILE A 37 -18.83 -0.93 5.40
N PRO A 38 -19.91 -1.66 5.03
CA PRO A 38 -19.86 -3.10 4.89
C PRO A 38 -18.82 -3.53 3.86
N ASN A 39 -17.97 -4.50 4.22
CA ASN A 39 -16.91 -5.04 3.35
C ASN A 39 -15.87 -4.01 2.87
N ALA A 40 -15.66 -2.91 3.59
CA ALA A 40 -14.55 -2.01 3.31
C ALA A 40 -13.19 -2.71 3.49
N ILE A 41 -12.25 -2.41 2.59
CA ILE A 41 -10.86 -2.83 2.65
C ILE A 41 -10.01 -1.58 2.60
N LEU A 42 -9.20 -1.36 3.62
CA LEU A 42 -8.18 -0.31 3.62
C LEU A 42 -6.96 -0.81 2.83
N PHE A 43 -6.51 -0.03 1.86
CA PHE A 43 -5.26 -0.24 1.15
C PHE A 43 -4.24 0.81 1.58
N ILE A 44 -3.09 0.36 2.07
CA ILE A 44 -1.97 1.21 2.47
C ILE A 44 -0.78 0.84 1.61
N ASP A 45 -0.45 1.72 0.67
CA ASP A 45 0.81 1.60 -0.06
C ASP A 45 1.97 1.94 0.87
N GLU A 46 3.12 1.30 0.67
CA GLU A 46 4.31 1.50 1.51
C GLU A 46 3.99 1.37 3.01
N ILE A 47 3.27 0.31 3.42
CA ILE A 47 2.75 0.12 4.78
C ILE A 47 3.85 0.12 5.86
N HIS A 48 5.12 -0.10 5.51
CA HIS A 48 6.22 0.03 6.45
C HIS A 48 6.40 1.47 6.97
N THR A 49 5.98 2.49 6.20
CA THR A 49 6.05 3.91 6.58
C THR A 49 5.25 4.22 7.84
N ILE A 50 4.18 3.46 8.07
CA ILE A 50 3.31 3.61 9.25
C ILE A 50 3.75 2.75 10.45
N VAL A 51 4.72 1.86 10.26
CA VAL A 51 5.24 0.95 11.30
C VAL A 51 6.51 1.47 11.95
N GLY A 52 7.14 2.50 11.36
CA GLY A 52 8.26 3.22 11.93
C GLY A 52 9.55 2.41 11.95
N ALA A 53 10.45 2.69 11.02
CA ALA A 53 11.86 2.36 11.18
C ALA A 53 12.40 3.24 12.32
N GLY A 54 13.02 2.65 13.34
CA GLY A 54 13.58 3.41 14.46
C GLY A 54 14.67 4.39 13.99
N GLY A 55 14.46 5.70 14.25
CA GLY A 55 15.43 6.82 14.18
C GLY A 55 15.92 7.16 12.76
N THR A 56 15.87 8.39 12.25
CA THR A 56 16.37 9.65 12.82
C THR A 56 15.63 10.85 12.20
N GLY A 57 14.57 11.31 12.86
CA GLY A 57 13.78 12.49 12.49
C GLY A 57 12.51 12.55 13.32
N GLU A 58 12.17 13.71 13.88
CA GLU A 58 11.27 13.94 15.03
C GLU A 58 9.78 13.50 14.89
N SER A 59 9.37 12.66 13.91
CA SER A 59 7.93 12.52 13.62
C SER A 59 7.43 11.18 13.07
N HIS A 60 8.03 10.03 13.39
CA HIS A 60 7.36 8.74 13.12
C HIS A 60 6.56 8.26 14.33
N THR A 61 5.31 8.68 14.37
CA THR A 61 4.29 8.17 15.28
C THR A 61 4.07 6.68 15.00
N ASP A 62 4.18 5.82 16.02
CA ASP A 62 3.90 4.38 15.93
C ASP A 62 2.39 4.14 15.72
N PHE A 63 1.95 4.43 14.49
CA PHE A 63 0.59 4.33 14.01
C PHE A 63 0.08 2.89 14.02
N SER A 64 0.98 1.90 14.04
CA SER A 64 0.63 0.50 14.20
C SER A 64 -0.28 0.25 15.40
N ASN A 65 -0.18 1.06 16.45
CA ASN A 65 -1.03 0.95 17.65
C ASN A 65 -2.51 1.28 17.37
N LEU A 66 -2.81 2.15 16.41
CA LEU A 66 -4.18 2.48 16.04
C LEU A 66 -4.83 1.38 15.20
N LEU A 67 -4.05 0.65 14.41
CA LEU A 67 -4.56 -0.47 13.61
C LEU A 67 -4.71 -1.77 14.42
N LYS A 68 -3.88 -2.00 15.45
CA LYS A 68 -3.85 -3.25 16.22
C LYS A 68 -5.25 -3.68 16.71
N PRO A 69 -6.10 -2.82 17.33
CA PRO A 69 -7.42 -3.23 17.79
C PRO A 69 -8.37 -3.61 16.64
N ALA A 70 -8.47 -2.78 15.60
CA ALA A 70 -9.37 -3.00 14.48
C ALA A 70 -9.00 -4.27 13.68
N LEU A 71 -7.71 -4.55 13.55
CA LEU A 71 -7.20 -5.79 12.96
C LEU A 71 -7.38 -7.01 13.90
N SER A 72 -7.35 -6.85 15.24
CA SER A 72 -7.60 -7.95 16.20
C SER A 72 -9.02 -8.46 16.07
N ASN A 73 -9.95 -7.52 16.06
CA ASN A 73 -11.36 -7.81 16.22
C ASN A 73 -12.01 -8.16 14.88
N GLY A 74 -11.25 -8.09 13.78
CA GLY A 74 -11.72 -8.36 12.43
C GLY A 74 -12.67 -7.29 11.88
N THR A 75 -12.79 -6.14 12.56
CA THR A 75 -13.64 -5.02 12.14
C THR A 75 -13.07 -4.29 10.93
N LEU A 76 -11.74 -4.34 10.76
CA LEU A 76 -11.02 -3.78 9.62
C LEU A 76 -10.34 -4.87 8.80
N LYS A 77 -10.59 -4.86 7.48
CA LYS A 77 -9.78 -5.59 6.50
C LYS A 77 -8.75 -4.64 5.90
N CYS A 78 -7.50 -5.07 5.84
CA CYS A 78 -6.40 -4.23 5.37
C CYS A 78 -5.52 -5.00 4.38
N ILE A 79 -5.10 -4.33 3.30
CA ILE A 79 -4.07 -4.77 2.37
C ILE A 79 -2.94 -3.75 2.47
N GLY A 80 -1.73 -4.22 2.78
CA GLY A 80 -0.52 -3.41 2.80
C GLY A 80 0.44 -3.85 1.71
N ALA A 81 1.01 -2.91 0.98
CA ALA A 81 2.12 -3.15 0.05
C ALA A 81 3.44 -2.65 0.65
N THR A 82 4.54 -3.35 0.41
CA THR A 82 5.89 -2.97 0.86
C THR A 82 6.93 -3.79 0.11
N THR A 83 8.16 -3.28 0.01
CA THR A 83 9.27 -4.08 -0.52
C THR A 83 9.72 -5.18 0.46
N PHE A 84 10.42 -6.19 -0.07
CA PHE A 84 11.03 -7.25 0.75
C PHE A 84 11.99 -6.70 1.82
N MET A 85 12.76 -5.67 1.45
CA MET A 85 13.77 -5.07 2.32
C MET A 85 13.12 -4.36 3.51
N GLU A 86 12.10 -3.53 3.26
CA GLU A 86 11.38 -2.80 4.31
C GLU A 86 10.52 -3.71 5.18
N TYR A 87 9.93 -4.76 4.58
CA TYR A 87 9.24 -5.78 5.36
C TYR A 87 10.18 -6.38 6.41
N LYS A 88 11.38 -6.80 6.01
CA LYS A 88 12.37 -7.42 6.91
C LYS A 88 12.94 -6.42 7.92
N ASN A 89 13.24 -5.20 7.47
CA ASN A 89 13.94 -4.20 8.28
C ASN A 89 13.04 -3.43 9.24
N THR A 90 11.74 -3.34 8.94
CA THR A 90 10.80 -2.48 9.67
C THR A 90 9.56 -3.25 10.10
N PHE A 91 8.80 -3.79 9.14
CA PHE A 91 7.47 -4.35 9.43
C PHE A 91 7.53 -5.62 10.31
N ASP A 92 8.40 -6.57 9.98
CA ASP A 92 8.53 -7.84 10.71
C ASP A 92 9.14 -7.67 12.12
N LYS A 93 9.85 -6.56 12.37
CA LYS A 93 10.34 -6.21 13.71
C LYS A 93 9.18 -5.86 14.66
N ASN A 94 8.07 -5.34 14.15
CA ASN A 94 6.86 -5.10 14.93
C ASN A 94 5.97 -6.35 14.99
N LYS A 95 6.41 -7.35 15.77
CA LYS A 95 5.72 -8.65 15.93
C LYS A 95 4.22 -8.53 16.31
N PRO A 96 3.79 -7.59 17.16
CA PRO A 96 2.37 -7.43 17.47
C PRO A 96 1.50 -7.07 16.27
N LEU A 97 2.05 -6.34 15.28
CA LEU A 97 1.35 -6.01 14.04
C LEU A 97 1.55 -7.09 12.97
N SER A 98 2.79 -7.50 12.71
CA SER A 98 3.11 -8.38 11.57
C SER A 98 2.39 -9.72 11.62
N ARG A 99 2.19 -10.28 12.81
CA ARG A 99 1.42 -11.54 13.01
C ARG A 99 -0.06 -11.46 12.62
N ARG A 100 -0.59 -10.27 12.34
CA ARG A 100 -1.99 -10.03 11.94
C ARG A 100 -2.17 -10.01 10.42
N PHE A 101 -1.06 -9.99 9.69
CA PHE A 101 -1.07 -9.97 8.24
C PHE A 101 -0.67 -11.35 7.70
N ALA A 102 -1.36 -11.79 6.67
CA ALA A 102 -0.91 -12.90 5.85
C ALA A 102 0.12 -12.35 4.85
N LYS A 103 1.36 -12.85 4.93
CA LYS A 103 2.40 -12.48 3.97
C LYS A 103 2.14 -13.19 2.65
N ILE A 104 1.97 -12.41 1.58
CA ILE A 104 1.90 -12.88 0.20
C ILE A 104 3.14 -12.35 -0.51
N ASN A 105 3.99 -13.25 -1.00
CA ASN A 105 5.11 -12.85 -1.84
C ASN A 105 4.58 -12.59 -3.25
N VAL A 106 5.00 -11.46 -3.81
CA VAL A 106 4.78 -11.12 -5.22
C VAL A 106 6.16 -11.04 -5.82
N ASP A 107 6.51 -12.08 -6.58
CA ASP A 107 7.81 -12.15 -7.25
C ASP A 107 7.78 -11.35 -8.55
N GLU A 108 8.96 -11.00 -9.05
CA GLU A 108 9.09 -10.32 -10.33
C GLU A 108 8.53 -11.20 -11.46
N PRO A 109 7.73 -10.64 -12.40
CA PRO A 109 7.24 -11.41 -13.53
C PRO A 109 8.40 -11.91 -14.39
N SER A 110 8.24 -13.11 -14.96
CA SER A 110 9.17 -13.61 -15.97
C SER A 110 9.21 -12.70 -17.21
N GLN A 111 10.22 -12.85 -18.06
CA GLN A 111 10.29 -12.10 -19.32
C GLN A 111 9.05 -12.35 -20.19
N GLU A 112 8.56 -13.59 -20.25
CA GLU A 112 7.36 -13.95 -21.02
C GLU A 112 6.11 -13.26 -20.46
N GLU A 113 5.91 -13.27 -19.15
CA GLU A 113 4.78 -12.58 -18.49
C GLU A 113 4.88 -11.07 -18.67
N SER A 114 6.08 -10.50 -18.51
CA SER A 114 6.35 -9.08 -18.74
C SER A 114 5.98 -8.65 -20.15
N LEU A 115 6.32 -9.46 -21.16
CA LEU A 115 5.95 -9.20 -22.55
C LEU A 115 4.41 -9.21 -22.73
N GLN A 116 3.69 -10.12 -22.07
CA GLN A 116 2.22 -10.14 -22.11
C GLN A 116 1.60 -8.91 -21.44
N ILE A 117 2.15 -8.48 -20.30
CA ILE A 117 1.73 -7.26 -19.62
C ILE A 117 1.92 -6.04 -20.54
N LEU A 118 3.09 -5.91 -21.17
CA LEU A 118 3.37 -4.82 -22.12
C LEU A 118 2.43 -4.85 -23.33
N LYS A 119 2.14 -6.03 -23.89
CA LYS A 119 1.15 -6.17 -24.96
C LYS A 119 -0.25 -5.71 -24.54
N GLY A 120 -0.67 -6.00 -23.31
CA GLY A 120 -1.93 -5.52 -22.75
C GLY A 120 -1.98 -4.01 -22.54
N LEU A 121 -0.83 -3.36 -22.30
CA LEU A 121 -0.71 -1.92 -22.12
C LEU A 121 -0.48 -1.16 -23.44
N LYS A 122 0.00 -1.83 -24.49
CA LYS A 122 0.39 -1.27 -25.80
C LYS A 122 -0.61 -0.23 -26.32
N ASN A 123 -1.89 -0.59 -26.42
CA ASN A 123 -2.92 0.28 -26.99
C ASN A 123 -3.07 1.60 -26.21
N LYS A 124 -2.95 1.55 -24.87
CA LYS A 124 -3.02 2.75 -24.03
C LYS A 124 -1.86 3.70 -24.28
N TYR A 125 -0.65 3.16 -24.46
CA TYR A 125 0.54 3.96 -24.77
C TYR A 125 0.49 4.53 -26.19
N GLU A 126 0.07 3.73 -27.18
CA GLU A 126 -0.11 4.19 -28.56
C GLU A 126 -1.10 5.35 -28.64
N GLU A 127 -2.24 5.25 -27.94
CA GLU A 127 -3.25 6.29 -27.90
C GLU A 127 -2.74 7.56 -27.21
N PHE A 128 -2.11 7.44 -26.04
CA PHE A 128 -1.59 8.58 -25.29
C PHE A 128 -0.47 9.33 -26.02
N HIS A 129 0.42 8.61 -26.72
CA HIS A 129 1.56 9.21 -27.41
C HIS A 129 1.31 9.47 -28.90
N HIS A 130 0.19 9.04 -29.45
CA HIS A 130 -0.13 9.11 -30.88
C HIS A 130 0.92 8.44 -31.79
N ILE A 131 1.42 7.27 -31.37
CA ILE A 131 2.40 6.48 -32.11
C ILE A 131 1.91 5.05 -32.33
N LYS A 132 2.63 4.30 -33.18
CA LYS A 132 2.48 2.85 -33.31
C LYS A 132 3.73 2.15 -32.81
N LEU A 133 3.54 1.17 -31.92
CA LEU A 133 4.61 0.37 -31.35
C LEU A 133 4.65 -0.97 -32.08
N ASN A 134 5.80 -1.32 -32.64
CA ASN A 134 6.00 -2.65 -33.21
C ASN A 134 6.22 -3.67 -32.09
N ASP A 135 5.82 -4.92 -32.31
CA ASP A 135 5.97 -5.97 -31.28
C ASP A 135 7.44 -6.26 -30.95
N GLU A 136 8.35 -6.06 -31.90
CA GLU A 136 9.80 -6.14 -31.69
C GLU A 136 10.30 -5.13 -30.64
N ILE A 137 9.70 -3.94 -30.56
CA ILE A 137 10.05 -2.93 -29.55
C ILE A 137 9.66 -3.42 -28.16
N LEU A 138 8.51 -4.10 -28.04
CA LEU A 138 8.07 -4.65 -26.77
C LEU A 138 8.98 -5.79 -26.31
N GLN A 139 9.46 -6.63 -27.24
CA GLN A 139 10.46 -7.66 -26.92
C GLN A 139 11.77 -7.04 -26.46
N TYR A 140 12.24 -5.98 -27.12
CA TYR A 140 13.46 -5.27 -26.73
C TYR A 140 13.35 -4.60 -25.35
N ALA A 141 12.15 -4.14 -24.98
CA ALA A 141 11.91 -3.49 -23.69
C ALA A 141 11.90 -4.47 -22.50
N VAL A 142 11.78 -5.77 -22.75
CA VAL A 142 11.85 -6.81 -21.73
C VAL A 142 13.29 -7.32 -21.68
N ILE A 143 14.02 -6.99 -20.60
CA ILE A 143 15.42 -7.37 -20.38
C ILE A 143 15.49 -8.56 -19.43
#